data_AF-A0A7T5VEY3-F1
#
_entry.id   AF-A0A7T5VEY3-F1
#
_cell.length_a   1.000
_cell.length_b   1.000
_cell.length_c   1.000
_cell.angle_alpha   90.00
_cell.angle_beta   90.00
_cell.angle_gamma   90.00
#
_symmetry.space_group_name_H-M   'P 1'
#
loop_
_entity.id
_entity.type
_entity.pdbx_description
1 polymer ?
#
loop_
_entity_poly.entity_id
_entity_poly.type
_entity_poly.pdbx_seq_one_letter_code
_entity_poly.pdbx_strand_id
1 'polypeptide(L)' 'MTKKTRPSPPGIGPYVFPVLLTVFGLWCLYDGWLNDSPEMLQHSLFNRIASGVLLTWAVWDLIRIRKHTASKQTDG' A
#
# COMPACT_ATOMS: atom_id res chain seq x y z
N MET A 1 -13.94 26.52 30.02
CA MET A 1 -13.25 26.21 28.73
C MET A 1 -13.68 24.83 28.26
N THR A 2 -14.61 24.77 27.30
CA THR A 2 -15.07 23.51 26.70
C THR A 2 -14.04 23.04 25.67
N LYS A 3 -13.33 21.94 25.97
CA LYS A 3 -12.42 21.27 25.02
C LYS A 3 -13.26 20.78 23.82
N LYS A 4 -13.16 21.45 22.67
CA LYS A 4 -13.64 20.91 21.39
C LYS A 4 -12.86 19.62 21.10
N THR A 5 -13.48 18.46 21.30
CA THR A 5 -13.01 17.20 20.73
C THR A 5 -13.13 17.32 19.22
N ARG A 6 -12.01 17.50 18.52
CA ARG A 6 -11.98 17.47 17.06
C ARG A 6 -12.47 16.08 16.66
N PRO A 7 -13.54 15.95 15.84
CA PRO A 7 -13.96 14.64 15.37
C PRO A 7 -12.77 14.02 14.64
N SER A 8 -12.36 12.83 15.09
CA SER A 8 -11.36 12.02 14.42
C SER A 8 -11.79 11.95 12.95
N PRO A 9 -10.93 12.32 11.98
CA PRO A 9 -11.31 12.28 10.58
C PRO A 9 -11.82 10.87 10.25
N PRO A 10 -12.87 10.74 9.41
CA PRO A 10 -13.41 9.45 9.02
C PRO A 10 -12.25 8.59 8.51
N GLY A 11 -11.88 7.60 9.32
CA GLY A 11 -10.65 6.86 9.13
C GLY A 11 -10.81 5.97 7.93
N ILE A 12 -10.29 6.39 6.77
CA ILE A 12 -9.90 5.45 5.72
C ILE A 12 -9.10 4.36 6.44
N GLY A 13 -9.59 3.12 6.37
CA GLY A 13 -9.01 2.02 7.14
C GLY A 13 -7.50 1.98 6.91
N PRO A 14 -6.67 1.78 7.95
CA PRO A 14 -5.22 1.91 7.83
C PRO A 14 -4.64 0.98 6.75
N TYR A 15 -5.37 -0.08 6.41
CA TYR A 15 -5.01 -1.06 5.40
C TYR A 15 -5.40 -0.69 3.95
N VAL A 16 -6.23 0.33 3.71
CA VAL A 16 -6.71 0.66 2.35
C VAL A 16 -5.54 0.98 1.42
N PHE A 17 -4.62 1.83 1.88
CA PHE A 17 -3.44 2.23 1.11
C PHE A 17 -2.50 1.05 0.80
N PRO A 18 -2.01 0.28 1.79
CA PRO A 18 -1.14 -0.86 1.50
C PRO A 18 -1.82 -1.97 0.71
N VAL A 19 -3.14 -2.19 0.87
CA VAL A 19 -3.88 -3.16 0.05
C VAL A 19 -3.90 -2.71 -1.41
N LEU A 20 -4.21 -1.43 -1.69
CA LEU A 20 -4.15 -0.89 -3.05
C LEU A 20 -2.74 -1.03 -3.65
N LEU A 21 -1.71 -0.64 -2.91
CA LEU A 21 -0.31 -0.82 -3.31
C LEU A 21 0.04 -2.27 -3.62
N THR A 22 -0.43 -3.22 -2.81
CA THR A 22 -0.19 -4.64 -3.02
C THR A 22 -0.86 -5.14 -4.30
N VAL A 23 -2.14 -4.79 -4.50
CA VAL A 23 -2.90 -5.18 -5.69
C VAL A 23 -2.29 -4.58 -6.96
N PHE A 24 -1.99 -3.28 -6.96
CA PHE A 24 -1.32 -2.63 -8.09
C PHE A 24 0.09 -3.16 -8.32
N GLY A 25 0.86 -3.42 -7.26
CA GLY A 25 2.21 -4.00 -7.37
C GLY A 25 2.20 -5.40 -7.97
N LEU A 26 1.26 -6.26 -7.54
CA LEU A 26 1.05 -7.58 -8.12
C LEU A 26 0.56 -7.50 -9.58
N TRP A 27 -0.30 -6.54 -9.90
CA TRP A 27 -0.72 -6.29 -11.28
C TRP A 27 0.48 -5.92 -12.15
N CYS A 28 1.29 -4.94 -11.75
CA CYS A 28 2.50 -4.55 -12.48
C CYS A 28 3.52 -5.69 -12.54
N LEU A 29 3.59 -6.57 -11.54
CA LEU A 29 4.45 -7.76 -11.59
C LEU A 29 3.98 -8.72 -12.69
N TYR A 30 2.69 -9.05 -12.72
CA TYR A 30 2.10 -9.88 -13.76
C TYR A 30 2.32 -9.26 -15.14
N ASP A 31 2.09 -7.97 -15.25
CA ASP A 31 2.16 -7.24 -16.50
C ASP A 31 3.58 -6.98 -17.02
N GLY A 32 4.57 -6.94 -16.12
CA GLY A 32 5.99 -6.77 -16.48
C GLY A 32 6.74 -8.07 -16.79
N TRP A 33 6.23 -9.23 -16.36
CA TRP A 33 6.90 -10.53 -16.51
C TRP A 33 6.09 -11.62 -17.22
N LEU A 34 4.77 -11.65 -17.09
CA LEU A 34 3.91 -12.70 -17.63
C LEU A 34 3.12 -12.26 -18.86
N ASN A 35 3.04 -10.96 -19.13
CA ASN A 35 2.33 -10.41 -20.28
C ASN A 35 3.29 -10.06 -21.42
N ASP A 36 3.17 -10.78 -22.55
CA ASP A 36 4.03 -10.63 -23.75
C ASP A 36 3.38 -9.80 -24.87
N SER A 37 2.39 -8.99 -24.53
CA SER A 37 1.73 -8.11 -25.50
C SER A 37 2.72 -7.04 -26.03
N PRO A 38 2.81 -6.82 -27.36
CA PRO A 38 3.85 -5.96 -27.96
C PRO A 38 3.77 -4.48 -27.55
N GLU A 39 2.59 -3.97 -27.20
CA GLU A 39 2.40 -2.63 -26.60
C GLU A 39 3.04 -2.53 -25.21
N MET A 40 3.03 -3.64 -24.47
CA MET A 40 3.41 -3.69 -23.05
C MET A 40 4.89 -3.95 -22.86
N LEU A 41 5.59 -4.44 -23.90
CA LEU A 41 7.05 -4.50 -23.92
C LEU A 41 7.70 -3.12 -23.77
N GLN A 42 7.10 -2.05 -24.31
CA GLN A 42 7.62 -0.69 -24.11
C GLN A 42 7.50 -0.21 -22.66
N HIS A 43 6.46 -0.67 -21.96
CA HIS A 43 6.22 -0.36 -20.55
C HIS A 43 6.72 -1.44 -19.59
N SER A 44 7.31 -2.53 -20.09
CA SER A 44 7.75 -3.66 -19.28
C SER A 44 8.75 -3.23 -18.22
N LEU A 45 9.70 -2.36 -18.56
CA LEU A 45 10.69 -1.85 -17.62
C LEU A 45 10.04 -0.97 -16.53
N PHE A 46 9.05 -0.15 -16.91
CA PHE A 46 8.26 0.65 -15.96
C PHE A 46 7.47 -0.25 -15.01
N ASN A 47 6.75 -1.24 -15.53
CA ASN A 47 5.98 -2.20 -14.73
C ASN A 47 6.86 -3.00 -13.78
N ARG A 48 8.07 -3.39 -14.21
CA ARG A 48 9.04 -4.09 -13.36
C ARG A 48 9.52 -3.22 -12.19
N ILE A 49 9.87 -1.97 -12.46
CA ILE A 49 10.29 -1.03 -11.42
C ILE A 49 9.12 -0.66 -10.50
N ALA A 50 7.96 -0.35 -11.09
CA ALA A 50 6.74 0.00 -10.36
C ALA A 50 6.33 -1.14 -9.42
N SER A 51 6.35 -2.38 -9.90
CA SER A 51 6.14 -3.58 -9.08
C SER A 51 7.07 -3.61 -7.86
N GLY A 52 8.38 -3.47 -8.09
CA GLY A 52 9.37 -3.48 -7.00
C GLY A 52 9.13 -2.38 -5.98
N VAL A 53 8.86 -1.15 -6.43
CA VAL A 53 8.60 0.01 -5.57
C VAL A 53 7.30 -0.16 -4.80
N LEU A 54 6.19 -0.50 -5.48
CA LEU A 54 4.86 -0.63 -4.88
C LEU A 54 4.82 -1.76 -3.86
N LEU A 55 5.40 -2.93 -4.16
CA LEU A 55 5.44 -4.06 -3.23
C LEU A 55 6.33 -3.76 -2.02
N THR A 56 7.50 -3.16 -2.22
CA THR A 56 8.38 -2.77 -1.10
C THR A 56 7.70 -1.76 -0.18
N TRP A 57 7.03 -0.77 -0.76
CA TRP A 57 6.28 0.22 0.01
C TRP A 57 5.08 -0.40 0.73
N ALA A 58 4.31 -1.27 0.07
CA ALA A 58 3.22 -2.00 0.71
C ALA A 58 3.68 -2.75 1.97
N VAL A 59 4.81 -3.47 1.87
CA VAL A 59 5.41 -4.19 3.01
C VAL A 59 5.80 -3.23 4.12
N TRP A 60 6.44 -2.11 3.79
CA TRP A 60 6.81 -1.09 4.77
C TRP A 60 5.58 -0.53 5.51
N ASP A 61 4.52 -0.20 4.80
CA ASP A 61 3.29 0.31 5.41
C ASP A 61 2.60 -0.73 6.27
N LEU A 62 2.57 -2.00 5.85
CA LEU A 62 2.04 -3.09 6.69
C LEU A 62 2.84 -3.23 7.99
N ILE A 63 4.17 -3.15 7.93
CA ILE A 63 5.02 -3.19 9.13
C ILE A 63 4.71 -1.98 10.03
N ARG A 64 4.61 -0.77 9.45
CA ARG A 64 4.29 0.44 10.18
C ARG A 64 2.93 0.33 10.88
N ILE A 65 1.90 -0.10 10.17
CA ILE A 65 0.55 -0.28 10.74
C ILE A 65 0.58 -1.30 11.87
N ARG A 66 1.24 -2.46 11.68
CA ARG A 66 1.38 -3.47 12.74
C ARG A 66 2.00 -2.88 14.02
N LYS A 67 3.03 -2.02 13.89
CA LYS A 67 3.65 -1.35 15.05
C LYS A 67 2.69 -0.37 15.73
N HIS A 68 1.89 0.39 14.97
CA HIS A 68 0.93 1.35 15.54
C HIS A 68 -0.29 0.68 16.18
N THR A 69 -0.76 -0.44 15.63
CA THR A 69 -1.88 -1.21 16.22
C THR A 69 -1.44 -1.90 17.51
N ALA A 70 -0.22 -2.44 17.56
CA ALA A 70 0.34 -3.04 18.77
C ALA A 70 0.45 -2.05 19.95
N SER A 71 0.78 -0.78 19.69
CA SER A 71 0.84 0.25 20.72
C SER A 71 -0.52 0.69 21.28
N LYS A 72 -1.63 0.42 20.58
CA LYS A 72 -2.97 0.80 21.05
C LYS A 72 -3.62 -0.24 21.97
N GLN A 73 -3.03 -1.42 22.13
CA GLN A 73 -3.63 -2.55 22.84
C GLN A 73 -3.19 -2.64 24.32
N THR A 74 -2.27 -1.78 24.78
CA THR A 74 -1.73 -1.80 26.16
C THR A 74 -2.40 -0.79 27.10
N ASP A 75 -3.33 0.05 26.59
CA ASP A 75 -4.05 1.06 27.37
C ASP A 75 -5.56 0.72 27.50
N GLY A 76 -5.90 -0.56 27.66
CA GLY A 76 -7.26 -1.07 27.84
C GLY A 76 -7.47 -1.68 29.22
#